data_AF-A0AAN4VXV6-F1
#
_entry.id   AF-A0AAN4VXV6-F1
#
_cell.length_a   1.000
_cell.length_b   1.000
_cell.length_c   1.000
_cell.angle_alpha   90.00
_cell.angle_beta   90.00
_cell.angle_gamma   90.00
#
_symmetry.space_group_name_H-M   'P 1'
#
loop_
_entity.id
_entity.type
_entity.pdbx_description
1 polymer ?
#
loop_
_entity_poly.entity_id
_entity_poly.type
_entity_poly.pdbx_seq_one_letter_code
_entity_poly.pdbx_strand_id
1 'polypeptide(L)'
;MIEGVELQTAEQAREMLITGEWWVPQLGFQYQWDQLPSYIWLLSASIKLFGTNPFAIRIPNAMAGILTLLLIYRMGRKMHGSYLAWLWVASYLSSFLPHLFFRFAGPTPFNHLLIFATLFTYYIGSEKKQDIMLFLSGIFIGISILLSGLEGFVIPSVILIIFWTLNRFEYLPDNLTILKVGLGLLSFLLFFLLLFLSKNDFELLKNIIHHNLQYLGRNKILNGPVPSTHLWLVLMTCFPMSYFSVAYFLANFKEKRNKGFKKLMGICSWTILILFAIFPAKNWLYFSSLSLIPLSYFSALYLRKYLAGGLKFPAWLSSSIIITVTVMGCLVFLSPFLLEQFSTWEIIKNDFWKETITHMRFPTGNEGIVGLFYIFGIMVALLLIKKNQITLGMEWLGFSAILSIQFTIHLFLPIFEEAYQGPLTRFVGEMKDKNCYIIAREKDETLPYFYGNVMPYENPRAKSKEWFLFGDIDKDVYLYIRKDHKYRIRGVRDLELIHEENGYLFYKRTAKSDREISQEEK
;
A
#
# COMPACT_ATOMS: atom_id res chain seq x y z
N MET A 1 -5.56 0.85 -9.45
CA MET A 1 -4.13 1.29 -9.35
C MET A 1 -3.43 0.66 -8.16
N ILE A 2 -4.08 0.55 -7.00
CA ILE A 2 -3.53 -0.14 -5.81
C ILE A 2 -3.70 -1.68 -5.93
N GLU A 3 -4.84 -2.13 -6.44
CA GLU A 3 -5.12 -3.56 -6.60
C GLU A 3 -4.33 -4.26 -7.72
N GLY A 4 -3.86 -3.50 -8.73
CA GLY A 4 -3.02 -4.06 -9.80
C GLY A 4 -1.69 -4.61 -9.30
N VAL A 5 -1.11 -3.96 -8.29
CA VAL A 5 0.12 -4.42 -7.62
C VAL A 5 -0.16 -5.67 -6.78
N GLU A 6 -1.28 -5.69 -6.05
CA GLU A 6 -1.71 -6.86 -5.27
C GLU A 6 -1.85 -8.09 -6.17
N LEU A 7 -2.59 -7.97 -7.28
CA LEU A 7 -2.79 -9.06 -8.22
C LEU A 7 -1.50 -9.51 -8.92
N GLN A 8 -0.63 -8.55 -9.27
CA GLN A 8 0.68 -8.85 -9.85
C GLN A 8 1.56 -9.65 -8.88
N THR A 9 1.65 -9.22 -7.62
CA THR A 9 2.45 -9.94 -6.62
C THR A 9 1.85 -11.30 -6.29
N ALA A 10 0.52 -11.42 -6.24
CA ALA A 10 -0.17 -12.69 -6.04
C ALA A 10 0.12 -13.68 -7.17
N GLU A 11 0.10 -13.22 -8.43
CA GLU A 11 0.42 -14.09 -9.57
C GLU A 11 1.88 -14.52 -9.58
N GLN A 12 2.81 -13.60 -9.31
CA GLN A 12 4.23 -13.94 -9.17
C GLN A 12 4.47 -15.01 -8.10
N ALA A 13 3.75 -14.94 -6.98
CA ALA A 13 3.82 -15.94 -5.94
C ALA A 13 3.24 -17.29 -6.37
N ARG A 14 2.14 -17.28 -7.15
CA ARG A 14 1.57 -18.50 -7.74
C ARG A 14 2.53 -19.16 -8.73
N GLU A 15 3.07 -18.39 -9.68
CA GLU A 15 4.02 -18.87 -10.68
C GLU A 15 5.31 -19.41 -10.03
N MET A 16 5.80 -18.76 -8.97
CA MET A 16 6.96 -19.23 -8.21
C MET A 16 6.74 -20.61 -7.58
N LEU A 17 5.52 -20.90 -7.10
CA LEU A 17 5.17 -22.22 -6.57
C LEU A 17 5.04 -23.28 -7.67
N ILE A 18 4.55 -22.90 -8.86
CA ILE A 18 4.37 -23.81 -10.00
C ILE A 18 5.71 -24.18 -10.64
N THR A 19 6.55 -23.17 -10.89
CA THR A 19 7.81 -23.32 -11.62
C THR A 19 8.95 -23.79 -10.72
N GLY A 20 8.85 -23.57 -9.40
CA GLY A 20 9.94 -23.77 -8.47
C GLY A 20 11.06 -22.73 -8.63
N GLU A 21 10.85 -21.65 -9.39
CA GLU A 21 11.83 -20.60 -9.61
C GLU A 21 11.76 -19.52 -8.52
N TRP A 22 12.45 -19.75 -7.41
CA TRP A 22 12.48 -18.83 -6.26
C TRP A 22 13.37 -17.59 -6.46
N TRP A 23 14.14 -17.52 -7.54
CA TRP A 23 15.23 -16.52 -7.65
C TRP A 23 14.79 -15.24 -8.34
N VAL A 24 14.01 -15.36 -9.40
CA VAL A 24 13.54 -14.24 -10.22
C VAL A 24 12.03 -14.37 -10.34
N PRO A 25 11.27 -13.39 -9.82
CA PRO A 25 9.83 -13.38 -9.99
C PRO A 25 9.46 -13.44 -11.47
N GLN A 26 8.42 -14.21 -11.78
CA GLN A 26 7.89 -14.33 -13.12
C GLN A 26 6.48 -13.75 -13.19
N LEU A 27 6.15 -13.15 -14.33
CA LEU A 27 4.78 -12.75 -14.62
C LEU A 27 4.44 -13.20 -16.03
N GLY A 28 3.36 -13.98 -16.17
CA GLY A 28 3.06 -14.68 -17.40
C GLY A 28 4.16 -15.66 -17.79
N PHE A 29 4.84 -16.27 -16.81
CA PHE A 29 6.02 -17.13 -16.98
C PHE A 29 7.22 -16.45 -17.68
N GLN A 30 7.29 -15.12 -17.62
CA GLN A 30 8.41 -14.32 -18.11
C GLN A 30 9.13 -13.63 -16.95
N TYR A 31 10.46 -13.67 -16.96
CA TYR A 31 11.28 -13.09 -15.90
C TYR A 31 11.09 -11.58 -15.75
N GLN A 32 10.84 -11.16 -14.50
CA GLN A 32 10.71 -9.75 -14.10
C GLN A 32 11.96 -9.33 -13.34
N TRP A 33 12.96 -8.82 -14.06
CA TRP A 33 14.26 -8.43 -13.49
C TRP A 33 14.22 -7.20 -12.59
N ASP A 34 13.17 -6.38 -12.73
CA ASP A 34 12.98 -5.13 -11.98
C ASP A 34 12.46 -5.38 -10.55
N GLN A 35 12.11 -6.62 -10.20
CA GLN A 35 11.48 -6.94 -8.92
C GLN A 35 12.32 -7.89 -8.08
N LEU A 36 12.32 -7.64 -6.77
CA LEU A 36 13.06 -8.44 -5.82
C LEU A 36 12.20 -9.59 -5.28
N PRO A 37 12.79 -10.77 -5.04
CA PRO A 37 12.04 -11.98 -4.76
C PRO A 37 11.53 -12.09 -3.31
N SER A 38 12.10 -11.35 -2.35
CA SER A 38 11.88 -11.64 -0.92
C SER A 38 10.44 -11.42 -0.44
N TYR A 39 9.74 -10.42 -0.97
CA TYR A 39 8.31 -10.24 -0.68
C TYR A 39 7.47 -11.36 -1.27
N ILE A 40 7.82 -11.79 -2.50
CA ILE A 40 7.15 -12.89 -3.18
C ILE A 40 7.38 -14.22 -2.44
N TRP A 41 8.51 -14.41 -1.77
CA TRP A 41 8.75 -15.58 -0.90
C TRP A 41 7.76 -15.64 0.26
N LEU A 42 7.56 -14.52 0.95
CA LEU A 42 6.59 -14.43 2.05
C LEU A 42 5.17 -14.72 1.56
N LEU A 43 4.81 -14.19 0.39
CA LEU A 43 3.50 -14.40 -0.21
C LEU A 43 3.31 -15.85 -0.68
N SER A 44 4.32 -16.43 -1.32
CA SER A 44 4.33 -17.84 -1.78
C SER A 44 4.21 -18.80 -0.61
N ALA A 45 4.89 -18.52 0.52
CA ALA A 45 4.74 -19.29 1.74
C ALA A 45 3.30 -19.21 2.29
N SER A 46 2.67 -18.04 2.24
CA SER A 46 1.28 -17.86 2.67
C SER A 46 0.30 -18.61 1.76
N ILE A 47 0.46 -18.51 0.44
CA ILE A 47 -0.36 -19.25 -0.54
C ILE A 47 -0.19 -20.77 -0.36
N LYS A 48 1.04 -21.24 -0.07
CA LYS A 48 1.29 -22.67 0.19
C LYS A 48 0.59 -23.18 1.45
N LEU A 49 0.43 -22.34 2.48
CA LEU A 49 -0.20 -22.71 3.75
C LEU A 49 -1.73 -22.59 3.73
N PHE A 50 -2.27 -21.56 3.07
CA PHE A 50 -3.69 -21.21 3.13
C PHE A 50 -4.44 -21.36 1.80
N GLY A 51 -3.75 -21.73 0.72
CA GLY A 51 -4.29 -21.83 -0.62
C GLY A 51 -4.34 -20.50 -1.37
N THR A 52 -4.71 -20.55 -2.65
CA THR A 52 -4.87 -19.37 -3.51
C THR A 52 -6.23 -18.70 -3.25
N ASN A 53 -6.30 -17.86 -2.22
CA ASN A 53 -7.49 -17.06 -1.91
C ASN A 53 -7.10 -15.63 -1.45
N PRO A 54 -8.04 -14.66 -1.46
CA PRO A 54 -7.76 -13.29 -1.04
C PRO A 54 -7.23 -13.18 0.40
N PHE A 55 -7.59 -14.12 1.28
CA PHE A 55 -7.10 -14.16 2.65
C PHE A 55 -5.59 -14.45 2.69
N ALA A 56 -5.13 -15.50 2.00
CA ALA A 56 -3.70 -15.87 1.91
C ALA A 56 -2.84 -14.74 1.35
N ILE A 57 -3.35 -13.99 0.37
CA ILE A 57 -2.64 -12.87 -0.24
C ILE A 57 -2.46 -11.71 0.77
N ARG A 58 -3.45 -11.48 1.64
CA ARG A 58 -3.48 -10.31 2.54
C ARG A 58 -2.89 -10.58 3.93
N ILE A 59 -2.80 -11.83 4.39
CA ILE A 59 -2.25 -12.19 5.71
C ILE A 59 -0.85 -11.61 5.97
N PRO A 60 0.14 -11.70 5.05
CA PRO A 60 1.47 -11.17 5.31
C PRO A 60 1.42 -9.68 5.69
N ASN A 61 0.62 -8.89 4.98
CA ASN A 61 0.53 -7.45 5.24
C ASN A 61 -0.29 -7.13 6.50
N ALA A 62 -1.31 -7.95 6.81
CA ALA A 62 -1.99 -7.87 8.11
C ALA A 62 -1.00 -8.14 9.27
N MET A 63 -0.11 -9.12 9.14
CA MET A 63 0.94 -9.40 10.11
C MET A 63 1.92 -8.22 10.24
N ALA A 64 2.32 -7.60 9.13
CA ALA A 64 3.15 -6.39 9.15
C ALA A 64 2.48 -5.25 9.94
N GLY A 65 1.15 -5.11 9.82
CA GLY A 65 0.37 -4.16 10.61
C GLY A 65 0.46 -4.44 12.11
N ILE A 66 0.24 -5.69 12.53
CA ILE A 66 0.36 -6.10 13.94
C ILE A 66 1.77 -5.87 14.47
N LEU A 67 2.80 -6.28 13.72
CA LEU A 67 4.20 -6.07 14.08
C LEU A 67 4.54 -4.58 14.21
N THR A 68 3.93 -3.73 13.37
CA THR A 68 4.09 -2.27 13.44
C THR A 68 3.53 -1.72 14.75
N LEU A 69 2.35 -2.16 15.18
CA LEU A 69 1.77 -1.76 16.47
C LEU A 69 2.63 -2.21 17.65
N LEU A 70 3.15 -3.44 17.60
CA LEU A 70 4.06 -3.97 18.62
C LEU A 70 5.38 -3.19 18.67
N LEU A 71 5.91 -2.81 17.51
CA LEU A 71 7.10 -1.97 17.42
C LEU A 71 6.84 -0.58 18.01
N ILE A 72 5.74 0.07 17.64
CA ILE A 72 5.31 1.36 18.20
C ILE A 72 5.19 1.28 19.73
N TYR A 73 4.53 0.24 20.25
CA TYR A 73 4.41 0.04 21.69
C TYR A 73 5.77 -0.14 22.37
N ARG A 74 6.65 -0.97 21.80
CA ARG A 74 8.00 -1.20 22.33
C ARG A 74 8.85 0.06 22.31
N MET A 75 8.77 0.85 21.24
CA MET A 75 9.42 2.16 21.12
C MET A 75 8.90 3.12 22.19
N GLY A 76 7.59 3.32 22.27
CA GLY A 76 6.96 4.20 23.24
C GLY A 76 7.29 3.81 24.69
N ARG A 77 7.20 2.51 25.01
CA ARG A 77 7.46 2.00 26.38
C ARG A 77 8.91 2.23 26.78
N LYS A 78 9.87 1.95 25.88
CA LYS A 78 11.30 2.11 26.16
C LYS A 78 11.73 3.57 26.28
N MET A 79 11.08 4.49 25.54
CA MET A 79 11.48 5.90 25.48
C MET A 79 10.74 6.80 26.47
N HIS A 80 9.47 6.50 26.76
CA HIS A 80 8.59 7.43 27.48
C HIS A 80 7.66 6.77 28.51
N GLY A 81 7.75 5.45 28.68
CA GLY A 81 6.90 4.66 29.59
C GLY A 81 5.62 4.12 28.93
N SER A 82 4.96 3.17 29.61
CA SER A 82 3.82 2.41 29.06
C SER A 82 2.62 3.29 28.69
N TYR A 83 2.36 4.36 29.43
CA TYR A 83 1.23 5.25 29.16
C TYR A 83 1.33 5.94 27.79
N LEU A 84 2.50 6.51 27.45
CA LEU A 84 2.70 7.12 26.13
C LEU A 84 2.68 6.06 25.03
N ALA A 85 3.18 4.86 25.31
CA ALA A 85 3.16 3.75 24.35
C ALA A 85 1.73 3.41 23.90
N TRP A 86 0.79 3.32 24.85
CA TRP A 86 -0.62 3.07 24.54
C TRP A 86 -1.26 4.22 23.78
N LEU A 87 -0.98 5.48 24.17
CA LEU A 87 -1.48 6.65 23.42
C LEU A 87 -0.95 6.69 21.98
N TRP A 88 0.28 6.23 21.75
CA TRP A 88 0.88 6.15 20.42
C TRP A 88 0.20 5.07 19.57
N VAL A 89 0.02 3.86 20.12
CA VAL A 89 -0.74 2.79 19.46
C VAL A 89 -2.18 3.25 19.14
N ALA A 90 -2.87 3.87 20.10
CA ALA A 90 -4.23 4.36 19.91
C ALA A 90 -4.31 5.49 18.86
N SER A 91 -3.33 6.40 18.82
CA SER A 91 -3.26 7.44 17.79
C SER A 91 -3.07 6.84 16.39
N TYR A 92 -2.25 5.80 16.27
CA TYR A 92 -2.04 5.10 15.00
C TYR A 92 -3.31 4.34 14.57
N LEU A 93 -3.95 3.60 15.47
CA LEU A 93 -5.16 2.82 15.19
C LEU A 93 -6.40 3.68 14.91
N SER A 94 -6.51 4.87 15.49
CA SER A 94 -7.66 5.75 15.25
C SER A 94 -7.66 6.40 13.86
N SER A 95 -6.63 6.13 13.04
CA SER A 95 -6.43 6.80 11.76
C SER A 95 -6.80 5.94 10.57
N PHE A 96 -7.49 6.52 9.58
CA PHE A 96 -8.04 5.78 8.44
C PHE A 96 -6.96 5.20 7.51
N LEU A 97 -5.95 5.99 7.16
CA LEU A 97 -4.93 5.60 6.18
C LEU A 97 -4.13 4.33 6.57
N PRO A 98 -3.67 4.13 7.82
CA PRO A 98 -3.07 2.87 8.24
C PRO A 98 -3.90 1.62 7.90
N HIS A 99 -5.21 1.65 8.14
CA HIS A 99 -6.07 0.48 7.91
C HIS A 99 -6.20 0.11 6.43
N LEU A 100 -6.30 1.10 5.55
CA LEU A 100 -6.24 0.85 4.11
C LEU A 100 -4.87 0.34 3.69
N PHE A 101 -3.79 0.97 4.20
CA PHE A 101 -2.43 0.67 3.80
C PHE A 101 -2.00 -0.78 4.06
N PHE A 102 -2.35 -1.36 5.20
CA PHE A 102 -2.00 -2.76 5.51
C PHE A 102 -2.93 -3.80 4.86
N ARG A 103 -4.02 -3.37 4.22
CA ARG A 103 -4.95 -4.29 3.55
C ARG A 103 -4.51 -4.67 2.14
N PHE A 104 -3.69 -3.84 1.50
CA PHE A 104 -3.17 -4.10 0.16
C PHE A 104 -1.89 -4.93 0.22
N ALA A 105 -1.81 -5.99 -0.58
CA ALA A 105 -0.58 -6.77 -0.71
C ALA A 105 0.47 -6.00 -1.53
N GLY A 106 1.66 -5.88 -0.96
CA GLY A 106 2.81 -5.17 -1.51
C GLY A 106 3.95 -5.11 -0.50
N PRO A 107 5.20 -4.85 -0.95
CA PRO A 107 6.38 -4.89 -0.09
C PRO A 107 6.49 -3.70 0.88
N THR A 108 5.84 -2.57 0.56
CA THR A 108 5.99 -1.31 1.29
C THR A 108 5.71 -1.38 2.80
N PRO A 109 4.63 -2.05 3.29
CA PRO A 109 4.36 -2.08 4.72
C PRO A 109 5.46 -2.76 5.55
N PHE A 110 6.04 -3.85 5.03
CA PHE A 110 7.20 -4.49 5.65
C PHE A 110 8.45 -3.61 5.57
N ASN A 111 8.65 -2.93 4.44
CA ASN A 111 9.78 -2.02 4.28
C ASN A 111 9.74 -0.89 5.33
N HIS A 112 8.56 -0.29 5.55
CA HIS A 112 8.37 0.76 6.55
C HIS A 112 8.62 0.26 7.97
N LEU A 113 8.09 -0.93 8.30
CA LEU A 113 8.38 -1.60 9.58
C LEU A 113 9.90 -1.69 9.81
N LEU A 114 10.65 -2.16 8.81
CA LEU A 114 12.10 -2.36 8.92
C LEU A 114 12.89 -1.05 8.98
N ILE A 115 12.49 -0.02 8.24
CA ILE A 115 13.08 1.31 8.33
C ILE A 115 12.94 1.86 9.76
N PHE A 116 11.74 1.78 10.35
CA PHE A 116 11.53 2.25 11.73
C PHE A 116 12.21 1.37 12.77
N ALA A 117 12.24 0.05 12.56
CA ALA A 117 12.98 -0.87 13.40
C ALA A 117 14.49 -0.54 13.39
N THR A 118 15.05 -0.26 12.21
CA THR A 118 16.43 0.17 12.00
C THR A 118 16.73 1.46 12.77
N LEU A 119 15.93 2.50 12.58
CA LEU A 119 16.13 3.79 13.25
C LEU A 119 16.04 3.64 14.77
N PHE A 120 15.11 2.82 15.26
CA PHE A 120 14.95 2.55 16.69
C PHE A 120 16.11 1.77 17.30
N THR A 121 16.50 0.64 16.70
CA THR A 121 17.60 -0.17 17.21
C THR A 121 18.94 0.55 17.09
N TYR A 122 19.15 1.31 16.01
CA TYR A 122 20.32 2.18 15.86
C TYR A 122 20.38 3.24 16.97
N TYR A 123 19.28 3.96 17.21
CA TYR A 123 19.24 5.01 18.24
C TYR A 123 19.53 4.43 19.63
N ILE A 124 18.87 3.33 20.00
CA ILE A 124 19.09 2.64 21.27
C ILE A 124 20.52 2.10 21.38
N GLY A 125 21.02 1.48 20.32
CA GLY A 125 22.36 0.92 20.27
C GLY A 125 23.42 1.98 20.48
N SER A 126 23.22 3.16 19.86
CA SER A 126 24.13 4.30 19.98
C SER A 126 24.08 4.95 21.36
N GLU A 127 22.89 5.22 21.92
CA GLU A 127 22.79 5.87 23.24
C GLU A 127 23.13 4.96 24.41
N LYS A 128 22.76 3.67 24.36
CA LYS A 128 22.96 2.72 25.45
C LYS A 128 24.18 1.81 25.25
N LYS A 129 24.97 2.03 24.19
CA LYS A 129 26.11 1.19 23.77
C LYS A 129 25.73 -0.30 23.73
N GLN A 130 24.56 -0.61 23.15
CA GLN A 130 24.04 -1.97 23.04
C GLN A 130 24.40 -2.57 21.69
N ASP A 131 25.47 -3.37 21.66
CA ASP A 131 26.06 -3.92 20.44
C ASP A 131 25.09 -4.77 19.63
N ILE A 132 24.27 -5.59 20.31
CA ILE A 132 23.25 -6.41 19.67
C ILE A 132 22.24 -5.53 18.91
N MET A 133 21.89 -4.35 19.43
CA MET A 133 20.94 -3.46 18.76
C MET A 133 21.55 -2.81 17.52
N LEU A 134 22.85 -2.51 17.53
CA LEU A 134 23.58 -2.00 16.35
C LEU A 134 23.75 -3.08 15.28
N PHE A 135 23.99 -4.33 15.69
CA PHE A 135 24.03 -5.45 14.75
C PHE A 135 22.66 -5.71 14.13
N LEU A 136 21.58 -5.68 14.93
CA LEU A 136 20.21 -5.82 14.45
C LEU A 136 19.78 -4.70 13.50
N SER A 137 20.22 -3.45 13.71
CA SER A 137 19.91 -2.38 12.75
C SER A 137 20.53 -2.66 11.38
N GLY A 138 21.75 -3.19 11.33
CA GLY A 138 22.39 -3.65 10.10
C GLY A 138 21.60 -4.76 9.39
N ILE A 139 21.13 -5.76 10.15
CA ILE A 139 20.28 -6.84 9.61
C ILE A 139 18.99 -6.29 9.00
N PHE A 140 18.30 -5.39 9.71
CA PHE A 140 17.04 -4.82 9.22
C PHE A 140 17.24 -4.02 7.93
N ILE A 141 18.35 -3.29 7.79
CA ILE A 141 18.72 -2.64 6.52
C ILE A 141 18.89 -3.68 5.42
N GLY A 142 19.62 -4.78 5.68
CA GLY A 142 19.83 -5.85 4.70
C GLY A 142 18.52 -6.46 4.21
N ILE A 143 17.59 -6.77 5.13
CA ILE A 143 16.26 -7.30 4.78
C ILE A 143 15.46 -6.27 3.98
N SER A 144 15.51 -4.99 4.37
CA SER A 144 14.81 -3.88 3.73
C SER A 144 15.30 -3.67 2.29
N ILE A 145 16.61 -3.79 2.04
CA ILE A 145 17.20 -3.77 0.69
C ILE A 145 16.64 -4.89 -0.18
N LEU A 146 16.49 -6.10 0.36
CA LEU A 146 15.91 -7.20 -0.43
C LEU A 146 14.41 -7.03 -0.68
N LEU A 147 13.66 -6.37 0.20
CA LEU A 147 12.21 -6.21 0.05
C LEU A 147 11.82 -5.12 -0.95
N SER A 148 12.56 -4.00 -0.95
CA SER A 148 12.15 -2.81 -1.73
C SER A 148 13.31 -2.12 -2.43
N GLY A 149 14.51 -2.71 -2.42
CA GLY A 149 15.69 -2.16 -3.06
C GLY A 149 16.37 -1.09 -2.22
N LEU A 150 17.13 -0.21 -2.88
CA LEU A 150 17.97 0.78 -2.21
C LEU A 150 17.20 1.77 -1.32
N GLU A 151 15.89 1.92 -1.52
CA GLU A 151 15.04 2.73 -0.65
C GLU A 151 15.21 2.36 0.84
N GLY A 152 15.30 1.05 1.12
CA GLY A 152 15.51 0.52 2.46
C GLY A 152 16.82 0.95 3.14
N PHE A 153 17.80 1.39 2.36
CA PHE A 153 19.06 1.93 2.84
C PHE A 153 19.09 3.46 2.80
N VAL A 154 18.66 4.06 1.68
CA VAL A 154 18.75 5.50 1.43
C VAL A 154 17.91 6.29 2.43
N ILE A 155 16.66 5.87 2.68
CA ILE A 155 15.76 6.58 3.59
C ILE A 155 16.33 6.66 5.02
N PRO A 156 16.66 5.54 5.70
CA PRO A 156 17.21 5.61 7.05
C PRO A 156 18.56 6.33 7.09
N SER A 157 19.42 6.17 6.08
CA SER A 157 20.70 6.89 5.99
C SER A 157 20.52 8.40 5.90
N VAL A 158 19.61 8.90 5.05
CA VAL A 158 19.32 10.34 4.93
C VAL A 158 18.79 10.89 6.25
N ILE A 159 17.87 10.18 6.91
CA ILE A 159 17.34 10.57 8.22
C ILE A 159 18.46 10.66 9.27
N LEU A 160 19.35 9.68 9.32
CA LEU A 160 20.47 9.66 10.27
C LEU A 160 21.50 10.76 9.98
N ILE A 161 21.83 11.02 8.71
CA ILE A 161 22.74 12.11 8.32
C ILE A 161 22.19 13.47 8.76
N ILE A 162 20.89 13.72 8.52
CA ILE A 162 20.22 14.95 8.97
C ILE A 162 20.21 15.01 10.51
N PHE A 163 19.97 13.88 11.19
CA PHE A 163 20.02 13.79 12.65
C PHE A 163 21.41 14.13 13.21
N TRP A 164 22.48 13.61 12.63
CA TRP A 164 23.85 13.95 13.05
C TRP A 164 24.16 15.42 12.80
N THR A 165 23.85 15.91 11.61
CA THR A 165 24.12 17.30 11.20
C THR A 165 23.40 18.29 12.12
N LEU A 166 22.11 18.09 12.36
CA LEU A 166 21.32 18.97 13.22
C LEU A 166 21.74 18.87 14.70
N ASN A 167 22.35 17.78 15.13
CA ASN A 167 22.96 17.63 16.45
C ASN A 167 24.43 18.03 16.49
N ARG A 168 24.93 18.79 15.50
CA ARG A 168 26.33 19.25 15.46
C ARG A 168 27.33 18.09 15.58
N PHE A 169 26.97 16.93 15.05
CA PHE A 169 27.78 15.71 15.06
C PHE A 169 28.08 15.13 16.46
N GLU A 170 27.33 15.53 17.50
CA GLU A 170 27.43 14.93 18.85
C GLU A 170 27.08 13.42 18.85
N TYR A 171 26.25 12.98 17.90
CA TYR A 171 25.81 11.60 17.74
C TYR A 171 26.49 10.88 16.56
N LEU A 172 27.63 11.39 16.08
CA LEU A 172 28.36 10.75 14.99
C LEU A 172 28.77 9.33 15.42
N PRO A 173 28.50 8.29 14.61
CA PRO A 173 28.92 6.94 14.96
C PRO A 173 30.44 6.86 15.01
N ASP A 174 30.96 6.19 16.03
CA ASP A 174 32.36 5.77 16.07
C ASP A 174 32.60 4.63 15.07
N ASN A 175 33.87 4.39 14.71
CA ASN A 175 34.25 3.34 13.77
C ASN A 175 33.69 1.97 14.18
N LEU A 176 33.57 1.72 15.49
CA LEU A 176 33.03 0.49 16.03
C LEU A 176 31.52 0.36 15.81
N THR A 177 30.75 1.45 15.94
CA THR A 177 29.33 1.46 15.59
C THR A 177 29.12 1.20 14.10
N ILE A 178 29.90 1.87 13.24
CA ILE A 178 29.87 1.64 11.78
C ILE A 178 30.18 0.18 11.47
N LEU A 179 31.21 -0.39 12.09
CA LEU A 179 31.59 -1.78 11.91
C LEU A 179 30.47 -2.73 12.33
N LYS A 180 29.81 -2.52 13.48
CA LYS A 180 28.71 -3.38 13.98
C LYS A 180 27.50 -3.35 13.06
N VAL A 181 27.10 -2.16 12.60
CA VAL A 181 26.00 -2.00 11.62
C VAL A 181 26.41 -2.64 10.29
N GLY A 182 27.65 -2.41 9.85
CA GLY A 182 28.21 -2.98 8.62
C GLY A 182 28.26 -4.51 8.66
N LEU A 183 28.66 -5.11 9.79
CA LEU A 183 28.65 -6.56 9.99
C LEU A 183 27.22 -7.13 9.96
N GLY A 184 26.25 -6.43 10.56
CA GLY A 184 24.84 -6.81 10.46
C GLY A 184 24.35 -6.81 9.01
N LEU A 185 24.61 -5.72 8.29
CA LEU A 185 24.27 -5.59 6.88
C LEU A 185 24.92 -6.69 6.03
N LEU A 186 26.25 -6.85 6.17
CA LEU A 186 27.04 -7.83 5.43
C LEU A 186 26.61 -9.25 5.74
N SER A 187 26.29 -9.59 6.99
CA SER A 187 25.85 -10.95 7.35
C SER A 187 24.63 -11.38 6.55
N PHE A 188 23.69 -10.46 6.34
CA PHE A 188 22.45 -10.75 5.63
C PHE A 188 22.64 -10.68 4.10
N LEU A 189 23.43 -9.72 3.61
CA LEU A 189 23.78 -9.65 2.19
C LEU A 189 24.64 -10.87 1.77
N LEU A 190 25.54 -11.33 2.62
CA LEU A 190 26.37 -12.51 2.40
C LEU A 190 25.53 -13.77 2.39
N PHE A 191 24.56 -13.91 3.30
CA PHE A 191 23.59 -15.00 3.25
C PHE A 191 22.85 -15.04 1.91
N PHE A 192 22.37 -13.91 1.42
CA PHE A 192 21.71 -13.82 0.12
C PHE A 192 22.65 -14.12 -1.06
N LEU A 193 23.88 -13.62 -0.99
CA LEU A 193 24.90 -13.85 -2.02
C LEU A 193 25.32 -15.33 -2.08
N LEU A 194 25.45 -16.00 -0.92
CA LEU A 194 25.73 -17.43 -0.84
C LEU A 194 24.59 -18.28 -1.40
N LEU A 195 23.35 -17.90 -1.12
CA LEU A 195 22.18 -18.51 -1.76
C LEU A 195 22.30 -18.38 -3.29
N PHE A 196 22.64 -17.19 -3.79
CA PHE A 196 22.74 -16.95 -5.23
C PHE A 196 23.88 -17.73 -5.91
N LEU A 197 25.06 -17.77 -5.27
CA LEU A 197 26.21 -18.53 -5.77
C LEU A 197 25.93 -20.03 -5.84
N SER A 198 25.08 -20.57 -4.96
CA SER A 198 24.66 -21.97 -4.99
C SER A 198 23.96 -22.37 -6.30
N LYS A 199 23.30 -21.42 -6.98
CA LYS A 199 22.62 -21.68 -8.27
C LYS A 199 23.57 -21.69 -9.47
N ASN A 200 24.83 -21.28 -9.29
CA ASN A 200 25.89 -21.26 -10.30
C ASN A 200 25.56 -20.50 -11.60
N ASP A 201 24.64 -19.54 -11.55
CA ASP A 201 24.19 -18.73 -12.70
C ASP A 201 24.64 -17.28 -12.54
N PHE A 202 25.86 -16.99 -13.00
CA PHE A 202 26.46 -15.66 -12.88
C PHE A 202 25.78 -14.61 -13.80
N GLU A 203 25.17 -15.05 -14.90
CA GLU A 203 24.42 -14.16 -15.79
C GLU A 203 23.15 -13.64 -15.12
N LEU A 204 22.47 -14.49 -14.36
CA LEU A 204 21.31 -14.11 -13.54
C LEU A 204 21.65 -12.95 -12.59
N LEU A 205 22.80 -13.03 -11.90
CA LEU A 205 23.23 -12.00 -10.94
C LEU A 205 23.47 -10.67 -11.65
N LYS A 206 24.19 -10.73 -12.78
CA LYS A 206 24.53 -9.56 -13.59
C LYS A 206 23.26 -8.88 -14.11
N ASN A 207 22.30 -9.66 -14.60
CA ASN A 207 21.04 -9.12 -15.12
C ASN A 207 20.19 -8.45 -14.04
N ILE A 208 20.11 -9.04 -12.84
CA ILE A 208 19.41 -8.45 -11.69
C ILE A 208 20.07 -7.14 -11.27
N ILE A 209 21.40 -7.12 -11.10
CA ILE A 209 22.12 -5.90 -10.69
C ILE A 209 21.97 -4.82 -11.76
N HIS A 210 22.16 -5.17 -13.03
CA HIS A 210 22.07 -4.23 -14.13
C HIS A 210 20.67 -3.60 -14.25
N HIS A 211 19.61 -4.39 -14.17
CA HIS A 211 18.24 -3.88 -14.22
C HIS A 211 17.90 -3.00 -13.02
N ASN A 212 18.25 -3.41 -11.80
CA ASN A 212 18.03 -2.59 -10.60
C ASN A 212 18.79 -1.25 -10.66
N LEU A 213 20.03 -1.25 -11.18
CA LEU A 213 20.80 -0.02 -11.39
C LEU A 213 20.20 0.87 -12.49
N GLN A 214 19.73 0.29 -13.60
CA GLN A 214 19.03 1.06 -14.63
C GLN A 214 17.70 1.64 -14.14
N TYR A 215 17.01 0.91 -13.26
CA TYR A 215 15.74 1.35 -12.68
C TYR A 215 15.93 2.59 -11.77
N LEU A 216 17.09 2.75 -11.14
CA LEU A 216 17.47 3.99 -10.42
C LEU A 216 17.63 5.19 -11.36
N GLY A 217 18.12 4.96 -12.59
CA GLY A 217 18.35 5.99 -13.59
C GLY A 217 17.13 6.36 -14.44
N ARG A 218 16.13 5.47 -14.54
CA ARG A 218 14.92 5.75 -15.32
C ARG A 218 13.91 6.58 -14.52
N ASN A 219 13.82 7.85 -14.93
CA ASN A 219 12.78 8.80 -14.58
C ASN A 219 11.34 8.25 -14.73
N LYS A 220 10.82 7.58 -13.69
CA LYS A 220 9.36 7.50 -13.40
C LYS A 220 8.91 8.59 -12.41
N ILE A 221 9.74 9.63 -12.22
CA ILE A 221 9.56 10.73 -11.26
C ILE A 221 8.69 11.87 -11.85
N LEU A 222 8.37 11.86 -13.14
CA LEU A 222 7.85 13.06 -13.83
C LEU A 222 6.33 13.13 -14.07
N ASN A 223 5.51 12.25 -13.48
CA ASN A 223 4.05 12.29 -13.68
C ASN A 223 3.27 11.92 -12.39
N GLY A 224 3.50 12.67 -11.31
CA GLY A 224 2.73 12.59 -10.07
C GLY A 224 1.87 13.86 -9.84
N PRO A 225 0.82 13.80 -9.00
CA PRO A 225 -0.01 14.96 -8.69
C PRO A 225 0.77 16.04 -7.93
N VAL A 226 0.21 17.25 -7.87
CA VAL A 226 0.86 18.44 -7.31
C VAL A 226 1.16 18.25 -5.81
N PRO A 227 2.34 18.68 -5.30
CA PRO A 227 2.74 18.56 -3.89
C PRO A 227 1.69 18.98 -2.84
N SER A 228 0.88 19.98 -3.14
CA SER A 228 -0.19 20.48 -2.26
C SER A 228 -1.29 19.46 -1.99
N THR A 229 -1.60 18.59 -2.96
CA THR A 229 -2.64 17.55 -2.83
C THR A 229 -2.25 16.49 -1.79
N HIS A 230 -0.96 16.23 -1.62
CA HIS A 230 -0.45 15.26 -0.65
C HIS A 230 -0.64 15.71 0.79
N LEU A 231 -0.37 16.99 1.08
CA LEU A 231 -0.51 17.52 2.43
C LEU A 231 -1.98 17.50 2.88
N TRP A 232 -2.90 17.89 1.99
CA TRP A 232 -4.34 17.80 2.26
C TRP A 232 -4.80 16.35 2.47
N LEU A 233 -4.32 15.41 1.66
CA LEU A 233 -4.69 14.01 1.85
C LEU A 233 -4.18 13.50 3.21
N VAL A 234 -2.89 13.67 3.52
CA VAL A 234 -2.33 13.20 4.80
C VAL A 234 -3.08 13.81 5.98
N LEU A 235 -3.45 15.10 5.90
CA LEU A 235 -4.24 15.74 6.95
C LEU A 235 -5.62 15.10 7.13
N MET A 236 -6.34 14.81 6.04
CA MET A 236 -7.70 14.25 6.09
C MET A 236 -7.71 12.75 6.38
N THR A 237 -6.87 11.95 5.72
CA THR A 237 -6.87 10.49 5.84
C THR A 237 -6.12 9.99 7.07
N CYS A 238 -5.27 10.82 7.69
CA CYS A 238 -4.65 10.51 8.98
C CYS A 238 -5.39 11.18 10.15
N PHE A 239 -6.66 11.53 9.97
CA PHE A 239 -7.51 11.95 11.07
C PHE A 239 -7.68 10.81 12.09
N PRO A 240 -7.62 11.04 13.42
CA PRO A 240 -7.44 12.31 14.11
C PRO A 240 -5.98 12.68 14.43
N MET A 241 -5.03 11.75 14.26
CA MET A 241 -3.64 11.96 14.68
C MET A 241 -2.96 13.13 13.96
N SER A 242 -3.35 13.43 12.71
CA SER A 242 -2.84 14.57 11.95
C SER A 242 -3.08 15.89 12.68
N TYR A 243 -4.31 16.12 13.17
CA TYR A 243 -4.66 17.34 13.87
C TYR A 243 -4.00 17.45 15.24
N PHE A 244 -3.91 16.34 16.00
CA PHE A 244 -3.17 16.34 17.26
C PHE A 244 -1.68 16.57 17.06
N SER A 245 -1.09 16.03 15.99
CA SER A 245 0.31 16.28 15.63
C SER A 245 0.54 17.75 15.26
N VAL A 246 -0.35 18.36 14.46
CA VAL A 246 -0.25 19.80 14.13
C VAL A 246 -0.41 20.65 15.38
N ALA A 247 -1.38 20.32 16.24
CA ALA A 247 -1.57 21.02 17.51
C ALA A 247 -0.33 20.92 18.42
N TYR A 248 0.36 19.78 18.42
CA TYR A 248 1.63 19.62 19.11
C TYR A 248 2.69 20.60 18.62
N PHE A 249 2.89 20.68 17.30
CA PHE A 249 3.91 21.55 16.71
C PHE A 249 3.59 23.03 16.94
N LEU A 250 2.33 23.43 16.85
CA LEU A 250 1.90 24.80 17.12
C LEU A 250 2.05 25.18 18.59
N ALA A 251 1.63 24.32 19.52
CA ALA A 251 1.72 24.58 20.95
C ALA A 251 3.17 24.67 21.46
N ASN A 252 4.08 23.90 20.84
CA ASN A 252 5.46 23.83 21.26
C ASN A 252 6.44 24.51 20.29
N PHE A 253 5.96 25.39 19.41
CA PHE A 253 6.81 26.07 18.41
C PHE A 253 7.96 26.87 19.05
N LYS A 254 7.74 27.38 20.28
CA LYS A 254 8.73 28.15 21.06
C LYS A 254 9.67 27.28 21.93
N GLU A 255 9.46 25.96 21.99
CA GLU A 255 10.25 25.03 22.81
C GLU A 255 11.66 24.87 22.19
N LYS A 256 12.68 25.49 22.81
CA LYS A 256 13.96 25.84 22.15
C LYS A 256 14.91 24.70 21.75
N ARG A 257 14.58 23.42 21.97
CA ARG A 257 15.32 22.29 21.37
C ARG A 257 14.63 20.96 21.68
N ASN A 258 14.15 20.26 20.66
CA ASN A 258 13.90 18.83 20.76
C ASN A 258 15.25 18.12 20.91
N LYS A 259 15.39 17.25 21.92
CA LYS A 259 16.61 16.44 22.15
C LYS A 259 16.33 14.96 21.91
N GLY A 260 17.38 14.21 21.57
CA GLY A 260 17.37 12.76 21.42
C GLY A 260 16.28 12.25 20.46
N PHE A 261 15.54 11.24 20.91
CA PHE A 261 14.55 10.52 20.11
C PHE A 261 13.40 11.38 19.57
N LYS A 262 12.95 12.38 20.35
CA LYS A 262 11.92 13.32 19.89
C LYS A 262 12.39 14.09 18.65
N LYS A 263 13.69 14.44 18.61
CA LYS A 263 14.30 15.10 17.45
C LYS A 263 14.40 14.15 16.27
N LEU A 264 14.80 12.90 16.50
CA LEU A 264 14.83 11.87 15.45
C LEU A 264 13.45 11.69 14.81
N MET A 265 12.39 11.53 15.60
CA MET A 265 11.01 11.43 15.08
C MET A 265 10.60 12.69 14.32
N GLY A 266 10.98 13.88 14.80
CA GLY A 266 10.72 15.14 14.09
C GLY A 266 11.41 15.21 12.73
N ILE A 267 12.67 14.80 12.66
CA ILE A 267 13.43 14.71 11.41
C ILE A 267 12.80 13.68 10.49
N CYS A 268 12.35 12.53 11.00
CA CYS A 268 11.62 11.55 10.20
C CYS A 268 10.37 12.20 9.58
N SER A 269 9.50 12.84 10.38
CA SER A 269 8.30 13.52 9.88
C SER A 269 8.62 14.51 8.75
N TRP A 270 9.56 15.43 8.98
CA TRP A 270 9.85 16.51 8.03
C TRP A 270 10.60 16.02 6.79
N THR A 271 11.58 15.13 6.94
CA THR A 271 12.34 14.57 5.82
C THR A 271 11.40 13.88 4.85
N ILE A 272 10.46 13.10 5.38
CA ILE A 272 9.47 12.36 4.58
C ILE A 272 8.53 13.33 3.85
N LEU A 273 7.97 14.31 4.56
CA LEU A 273 7.07 15.30 3.94
C LEU A 273 7.78 16.16 2.87
N ILE A 274 9.04 16.54 3.10
CA ILE A 274 9.83 17.36 2.17
C ILE A 274 10.26 16.55 0.95
N LEU A 275 10.76 15.33 1.14
CA LEU A 275 11.13 14.45 0.02
C LEU A 275 9.94 14.28 -0.94
N PHE A 276 8.71 14.13 -0.42
CA PHE A 276 7.53 13.99 -1.27
C PHE A 276 7.01 15.29 -1.87
N ALA A 277 7.32 16.43 -1.25
CA ALA A 277 7.06 17.71 -1.89
C ALA A 277 7.97 17.93 -3.11
N ILE A 278 9.18 17.35 -3.10
CA ILE A 278 10.19 17.50 -4.17
C ILE A 278 10.02 16.42 -5.25
N PHE A 279 9.70 15.18 -4.88
CA PHE A 279 9.60 14.04 -5.79
C PHE A 279 8.15 13.57 -5.97
N PRO A 280 7.38 14.14 -6.92
CA PRO A 280 6.02 13.70 -7.20
C PRO A 280 6.02 12.29 -7.82
N ALA A 281 5.82 11.28 -6.97
CA ALA A 281 5.81 9.88 -7.40
C ALA A 281 4.40 9.43 -7.84
N LYS A 282 4.35 8.61 -8.88
CA LYS A 282 3.11 7.95 -9.35
C LYS A 282 2.44 7.08 -8.27
N ASN A 283 3.23 6.61 -7.30
CA ASN A 283 2.80 5.75 -6.17
C ASN A 283 2.81 6.49 -4.82
N TRP A 284 2.41 7.75 -4.84
CA TRP A 284 2.45 8.69 -3.71
C TRP A 284 1.84 8.19 -2.39
N LEU A 285 0.77 7.37 -2.43
CA LEU A 285 0.11 6.86 -1.23
C LEU A 285 1.05 5.98 -0.39
N TYR A 286 1.79 5.09 -1.06
CA TYR A 286 2.76 4.18 -0.43
C TYR A 286 3.88 4.94 0.25
N PHE A 287 4.38 5.96 -0.40
CA PHE A 287 5.44 6.80 0.12
C PHE A 287 4.98 7.62 1.34
N SER A 288 3.82 8.27 1.24
CA SER A 288 3.26 9.10 2.30
C SER A 288 3.03 8.34 3.62
N SER A 289 2.77 7.03 3.55
CA SER A 289 2.48 6.21 4.73
C SER A 289 3.68 6.05 5.67
N LEU A 290 4.92 6.32 5.20
CA LEU A 290 6.10 6.34 6.08
C LEU A 290 5.99 7.44 7.14
N SER A 291 5.26 8.53 6.87
CA SER A 291 5.06 9.63 7.83
C SER A 291 4.12 9.26 9.00
N LEU A 292 3.39 8.14 8.91
CA LEU A 292 2.37 7.75 9.88
C LEU A 292 2.94 7.47 11.28
N ILE A 293 4.06 6.76 11.36
CA ILE A 293 4.66 6.42 12.68
C ILE A 293 5.16 7.69 13.40
N PRO A 294 5.89 8.62 12.76
CA PRO A 294 6.29 9.87 13.38
C PRO A 294 5.13 10.81 13.72
N LEU A 295 4.12 10.94 12.85
CA LEU A 295 2.97 11.79 13.14
C LEU A 295 2.13 11.25 14.32
N SER A 296 1.95 9.93 14.40
CA SER A 296 1.25 9.33 15.54
C SER A 296 2.02 9.49 16.86
N TYR A 297 3.35 9.56 16.81
CA TYR A 297 4.18 9.89 17.99
C TYR A 297 3.90 11.29 18.53
N PHE A 298 3.84 12.29 17.64
CA PHE A 298 3.54 13.67 18.05
C PHE A 298 2.08 13.85 18.50
N SER A 299 1.14 13.13 17.89
CA SER A 299 -0.23 13.00 18.39
C SER A 299 -0.26 12.49 19.84
N ALA A 300 0.46 11.40 20.12
CA ALA A 300 0.53 10.83 21.47
C ALA A 300 1.17 11.78 22.50
N LEU A 301 2.19 12.52 22.10
CA LEU A 301 2.82 13.54 22.96
C LEU A 301 1.85 14.69 23.28
N TYR A 302 1.05 15.13 22.31
CA TYR A 302 0.00 16.12 22.52
C TYR A 302 -1.04 15.61 23.52
N LEU A 303 -1.60 14.42 23.26
CA LEU A 303 -2.60 13.80 24.12
C LEU A 303 -2.07 13.63 25.56
N ARG A 304 -0.84 13.15 25.73
CA ARG A 304 -0.22 13.04 27.05
C ARG A 304 -0.13 14.38 27.77
N LYS A 305 0.35 15.44 27.09
CA LYS A 305 0.46 16.77 27.71
C LYS A 305 -0.91 17.37 28.03
N TYR A 306 -1.90 17.16 27.15
CA TYR A 306 -3.27 17.62 27.34
C TYR A 306 -3.96 16.91 28.51
N LEU A 307 -3.90 15.57 28.57
CA LEU A 307 -4.49 14.77 29.65
C LEU A 307 -3.82 15.02 31.00
N ALA A 308 -2.56 15.44 31.02
CA ALA A 308 -1.87 15.91 32.21
C ALA A 308 -2.21 17.36 32.62
N GLY A 309 -3.10 18.04 31.90
CA GLY A 309 -3.48 19.44 32.16
C GLY A 309 -2.44 20.48 31.71
N GLY A 310 -1.37 20.07 31.03
CA GLY A 310 -0.27 20.94 30.62
C GLY A 310 -0.49 21.69 29.31
N LEU A 311 -1.53 21.34 28.55
CA LEU A 311 -1.92 22.02 27.31
C LEU A 311 -3.41 22.33 27.33
N LYS A 312 -3.80 23.41 26.64
CA LYS A 312 -5.21 23.73 26.39
C LYS A 312 -5.68 23.01 25.13
N PHE A 313 -6.99 22.73 25.04
CA PHE A 313 -7.64 22.29 23.81
C PHE A 313 -8.13 23.53 23.04
N PRO A 314 -7.44 23.95 21.96
CA PRO A 314 -7.82 25.18 21.28
C PRO A 314 -9.09 25.00 20.45
N ALA A 315 -9.87 26.07 20.30
CA ALA A 315 -11.14 26.05 19.58
C ALA A 315 -11.00 25.58 18.12
N TRP A 316 -9.91 25.96 17.44
CA TRP A 316 -9.64 25.52 16.06
C TRP A 316 -9.51 24.00 15.98
N LEU A 317 -8.88 23.34 16.97
CA LEU A 317 -8.69 21.89 16.97
C LEU A 317 -10.03 21.17 17.11
N SER A 318 -10.89 21.63 18.03
CA SER A 318 -12.26 21.10 18.13
C SER A 318 -13.06 21.33 16.85
N SER A 319 -13.00 22.53 16.27
CA SER A 319 -13.73 22.84 15.04
C SER A 319 -13.26 22.00 13.87
N SER A 320 -11.94 21.82 13.68
CA SER A 320 -11.38 20.97 12.64
C SER A 320 -11.80 19.51 12.81
N ILE A 321 -11.80 18.99 14.04
CA ILE A 321 -12.27 17.62 14.34
C ILE A 321 -13.74 17.47 14.00
N ILE A 322 -14.59 18.40 14.44
CA ILE A 322 -16.04 18.38 14.17
C ILE A 322 -16.29 18.45 12.67
N ILE A 323 -15.72 19.43 11.97
CA ILE A 323 -15.92 19.62 10.53
C ILE A 323 -15.50 18.37 9.77
N THR A 324 -14.33 17.81 10.07
CA THR A 324 -13.81 16.64 9.34
C THR A 324 -14.70 15.43 9.52
N VAL A 325 -15.12 15.13 10.74
CA VAL A 325 -15.98 13.97 10.99
C VAL A 325 -17.40 14.18 10.53
N THR A 326 -17.95 15.39 10.64
CA THR A 326 -19.24 15.69 10.04
C THR A 326 -19.17 15.52 8.52
N VAL A 327 -18.15 16.05 7.85
CA VAL A 327 -17.98 15.88 6.40
C VAL A 327 -17.80 14.40 6.03
N MET A 328 -16.87 13.68 6.67
CA MET A 328 -16.63 12.26 6.38
C MET A 328 -17.85 11.41 6.71
N GLY A 329 -18.50 11.65 7.85
CA GLY A 329 -19.70 10.94 8.27
C GLY A 329 -20.89 11.20 7.34
N CYS A 330 -21.09 12.45 6.91
CA CYS A 330 -22.11 12.78 5.90
C CYS A 330 -21.80 12.16 4.55
N LEU A 331 -20.53 12.14 4.11
CA LEU A 331 -20.14 11.49 2.87
C LEU A 331 -20.43 9.99 2.91
N VAL A 332 -20.05 9.30 4.00
CA VAL A 332 -20.36 7.87 4.17
C VAL A 332 -21.86 7.64 4.25
N PHE A 333 -22.61 8.47 4.99
CA PHE A 333 -24.06 8.33 5.12
C PHE A 333 -24.81 8.55 3.81
N LEU A 334 -24.44 9.59 3.06
CA LEU A 334 -25.10 9.94 1.82
C LEU A 334 -24.62 9.11 0.64
N SER A 335 -23.50 8.40 0.75
CA SER A 335 -22.91 7.68 -0.38
C SER A 335 -23.84 6.69 -1.09
N PRO A 336 -24.73 5.91 -0.43
CA PRO A 336 -25.68 5.06 -1.15
C PRO A 336 -26.61 5.87 -2.06
N PHE A 337 -27.12 7.00 -1.56
CA PHE A 337 -28.01 7.89 -2.30
C PHE A 337 -27.28 8.69 -3.39
N LEU A 338 -26.10 9.21 -3.07
CA LEU A 338 -25.31 9.96 -4.03
C LEU A 338 -24.90 9.09 -5.20
N LEU A 339 -24.51 7.82 -4.97
CA LEU A 339 -24.04 6.90 -6.02
C LEU A 339 -25.13 6.58 -7.05
N GLU A 340 -26.40 6.53 -6.64
CA GLU A 340 -27.53 6.43 -7.58
C GLU A 340 -27.64 7.68 -8.48
N GLN A 341 -27.46 8.87 -7.89
CA GLN A 341 -27.54 10.14 -8.62
C GLN A 341 -26.28 10.49 -9.42
N PHE A 342 -25.11 9.95 -9.05
CA PHE A 342 -23.80 10.23 -9.69
C PHE A 342 -23.80 9.89 -11.18
N SER A 343 -24.67 8.97 -11.62
CA SER A 343 -24.92 8.63 -13.03
C SER A 343 -25.36 9.82 -13.90
N THR A 344 -25.95 10.86 -13.29
CA THR A 344 -26.50 12.03 -13.98
C THR A 344 -25.55 13.24 -13.98
N TRP A 345 -24.44 13.18 -13.23
CA TRP A 345 -23.56 14.33 -13.06
C TRP A 345 -22.61 14.47 -14.25
N GLU A 346 -22.70 15.58 -14.98
CA GLU A 346 -21.82 15.91 -16.12
C GLU A 346 -20.34 16.09 -15.74
N ILE A 347 -20.03 16.13 -14.43
CA ILE A 347 -18.67 16.30 -13.89
C ILE A 347 -17.78 15.10 -14.24
N ILE A 348 -18.35 13.89 -14.36
CA ILE A 348 -17.61 12.68 -14.71
C ILE A 348 -17.60 12.53 -16.23
N LYS A 349 -16.55 13.05 -16.86
CA LYS A 349 -16.37 12.97 -18.33
C LYS A 349 -15.97 11.58 -18.84
N ASN A 350 -15.57 10.66 -17.95
CA ASN A 350 -15.08 9.35 -18.36
C ASN A 350 -16.21 8.30 -18.25
N ASP A 351 -16.65 7.80 -19.41
CA ASP A 351 -17.71 6.80 -19.54
C ASP A 351 -17.44 5.53 -18.72
N PHE A 352 -16.16 5.13 -18.60
CA PHE A 352 -15.78 3.97 -17.78
C PHE A 352 -16.20 4.16 -16.31
N TRP A 353 -15.78 5.27 -15.70
CA TRP A 353 -16.09 5.54 -14.30
C TRP A 353 -17.58 5.78 -14.08
N LYS A 354 -18.26 6.38 -15.05
CA LYS A 354 -19.71 6.58 -15.00
C LYS A 354 -20.43 5.24 -14.86
N GLU A 355 -20.12 4.27 -15.71
CA GLU A 355 -20.73 2.94 -15.64
C GLU A 355 -20.30 2.17 -14.39
N THR A 356 -19.00 2.11 -14.06
CA THR A 356 -18.55 1.41 -12.85
C THR A 356 -19.27 1.94 -11.60
N ILE A 357 -19.44 3.25 -11.46
CA ILE A 357 -20.14 3.87 -10.34
C ILE A 357 -21.63 3.53 -10.33
N THR A 358 -22.30 3.55 -11.49
CA THR A 358 -23.73 3.19 -11.57
C THR A 358 -24.04 1.77 -11.10
N HIS A 359 -23.05 0.88 -11.19
CA HIS A 359 -23.16 -0.51 -10.79
C HIS A 359 -22.71 -0.77 -9.33
N MET A 360 -22.22 0.24 -8.60
CA MET A 360 -21.97 0.13 -7.16
C MET A 360 -23.30 0.13 -6.39
N ARG A 361 -23.92 -1.04 -6.27
CA ARG A 361 -25.20 -1.22 -5.57
C ARG A 361 -24.97 -1.59 -4.11
N PHE A 362 -25.59 -0.83 -3.23
CA PHE A 362 -25.64 -1.14 -1.80
C PHE A 362 -26.70 -2.21 -1.54
N PRO A 363 -26.35 -3.34 -0.91
CA PRO A 363 -27.30 -4.44 -0.70
C PRO A 363 -28.57 -4.04 0.06
N THR A 364 -28.44 -3.19 1.08
CA THR A 364 -29.56 -2.79 1.95
C THR A 364 -29.91 -1.31 1.88
N GLY A 365 -29.01 -0.47 1.37
CA GLY A 365 -29.11 1.00 1.41
C GLY A 365 -28.83 1.60 2.79
N ASN A 366 -28.73 0.77 3.83
CA ASN A 366 -28.50 1.16 5.22
C ASN A 366 -27.01 1.16 5.61
N GLU A 367 -26.13 0.77 4.72
CA GLU A 367 -24.67 0.73 4.93
C GLU A 367 -24.12 2.13 5.29
N GLY A 368 -24.80 3.19 4.83
CA GLY A 368 -24.50 4.57 5.18
C GLY A 368 -24.67 4.91 6.67
N ILE A 369 -25.44 4.14 7.45
CA ILE A 369 -25.70 4.42 8.89
C ILE A 369 -24.39 4.52 9.70
N VAL A 370 -23.32 3.85 9.25
CA VAL A 370 -21.98 3.96 9.85
C VAL A 370 -21.50 5.42 9.90
N GLY A 371 -21.85 6.23 8.90
CA GLY A 371 -21.55 7.66 8.88
C GLY A 371 -22.24 8.43 10.01
N LEU A 372 -23.50 8.11 10.33
CA LEU A 372 -24.21 8.70 11.47
C LEU A 372 -23.64 8.23 12.81
N PHE A 373 -23.26 6.95 12.91
CA PHE A 373 -22.57 6.42 14.09
C PHE A 373 -21.28 7.19 14.36
N TYR A 374 -20.52 7.54 13.32
CA TYR A 374 -19.29 8.30 13.46
C TYR A 374 -19.53 9.72 14.01
N ILE A 375 -20.54 10.41 13.47
CA ILE A 375 -20.95 11.75 13.94
C ILE A 375 -21.42 11.69 15.39
N PHE A 376 -22.26 10.70 15.73
CA PHE A 376 -22.74 10.48 17.08
C PHE A 376 -21.59 10.20 18.06
N GLY A 377 -20.60 9.40 17.63
CA GLY A 377 -19.39 9.10 18.39
C GLY A 377 -18.65 10.36 18.85
N ILE A 378 -18.48 11.33 17.96
CA ILE A 378 -17.86 12.62 18.32
C ILE A 378 -18.73 13.46 19.22
N MET A 379 -20.05 13.50 18.98
CA MET A 379 -20.95 14.25 19.83
C MET A 379 -20.89 13.77 21.28
N VAL A 380 -20.86 12.45 21.49
CA VAL A 380 -20.67 11.84 22.82
C VAL A 380 -19.30 12.18 23.40
N ALA A 381 -18.21 12.09 22.61
CA ALA A 381 -16.87 12.46 23.06
C ALA A 381 -16.81 13.91 23.57
N LEU A 382 -17.39 14.85 22.83
CA LEU A 382 -17.44 16.26 23.20
C LEU A 382 -18.30 16.52 24.44
N LEU A 383 -19.42 15.80 24.60
CA LEU A 383 -20.24 15.88 25.81
C LEU A 383 -19.50 15.37 27.04
N LEU A 384 -18.74 14.27 26.93
CA LEU A 384 -17.91 13.74 28.00
C LEU A 384 -16.80 14.73 28.39
N ILE A 385 -16.14 15.34 27.40
CA ILE A 385 -15.13 16.39 27.63
C ILE A 385 -15.77 17.59 28.33
N LYS A 386 -16.98 18.02 27.92
CA LYS A 386 -17.72 19.12 28.56
C LYS A 386 -18.13 18.80 30.00
N LYS A 387 -18.42 17.52 30.31
CA LYS A 387 -18.69 17.02 31.67
C LYS A 387 -17.42 16.82 32.52
N ASN A 388 -16.27 17.35 32.07
CA ASN A 388 -14.97 17.24 32.74
C ASN A 388 -14.41 15.79 32.81
N GLN A 389 -14.97 14.85 32.02
CA GLN A 389 -14.49 13.48 31.88
C GLN A 389 -13.57 13.36 30.65
N ILE A 390 -12.47 14.10 30.67
CA ILE A 390 -11.62 14.32 29.49
C ILE A 390 -10.97 13.01 28.99
N THR A 391 -10.47 12.18 29.90
CA THR A 391 -9.84 10.89 29.56
C THR A 391 -10.83 9.98 28.84
N LEU A 392 -12.00 9.76 29.43
CA LEU A 392 -13.07 8.93 28.87
C LEU A 392 -13.55 9.48 27.52
N GLY A 393 -13.68 10.80 27.38
CA GLY A 393 -14.05 11.44 26.11
C GLY A 393 -13.04 11.20 25.00
N MET A 394 -11.74 11.25 25.30
CA MET A 394 -10.68 10.97 24.31
C MET A 394 -10.58 9.48 23.96
N GLU A 395 -10.74 8.58 24.94
CA GLU A 395 -10.82 7.15 24.70
C GLU A 395 -12.01 6.79 23.80
N TRP A 396 -13.18 7.39 24.07
CA TRP A 396 -14.38 7.22 23.26
C TRP A 396 -14.21 7.78 21.83
N LEU A 397 -13.54 8.92 21.68
CA LEU A 397 -13.21 9.48 20.35
C LEU A 397 -12.35 8.49 19.54
N GLY A 398 -11.31 7.92 20.16
CA GLY A 398 -10.47 6.92 19.52
C GLY A 398 -11.24 5.64 19.17
N PHE A 399 -12.04 5.13 20.11
CA PHE A 399 -12.84 3.92 19.93
C PHE A 399 -13.88 4.06 18.81
N SER A 400 -14.67 5.15 18.83
CA SER A 400 -15.67 5.43 17.80
C SER A 400 -15.04 5.63 16.42
N ALA A 401 -13.87 6.26 16.33
CA ALA A 401 -13.11 6.36 15.08
C ALA A 401 -12.69 4.98 14.56
N ILE A 402 -12.09 4.13 15.40
CA ILE A 402 -11.65 2.78 15.01
C ILE A 402 -12.83 1.97 14.48
N LEU A 403 -13.94 1.92 15.21
CA LEU A 403 -15.13 1.17 14.79
C LEU A 403 -15.71 1.71 13.48
N SER A 404 -15.86 3.03 13.36
CA SER A 404 -16.40 3.65 12.14
C SER A 404 -15.54 3.33 10.93
N ILE A 405 -14.22 3.37 11.08
CA ILE A 405 -13.26 3.02 10.02
C ILE A 405 -13.43 1.55 9.63
N GLN A 406 -13.47 0.63 10.60
CA GLN A 406 -13.58 -0.81 10.33
C GLN A 406 -14.91 -1.17 9.65
N PHE A 407 -16.03 -0.63 10.13
CA PHE A 407 -17.33 -0.85 9.50
C PHE A 407 -17.38 -0.25 8.09
N THR A 408 -16.86 0.98 7.89
CA THR A 408 -16.81 1.59 6.56
C THR A 408 -16.00 0.73 5.61
N ILE A 409 -14.79 0.32 6.01
CA ILE A 409 -13.92 -0.52 5.19
C ILE A 409 -14.55 -1.89 4.89
N HIS A 410 -15.27 -2.49 5.84
CA HIS A 410 -15.88 -3.82 5.65
C HIS A 410 -17.14 -3.79 4.78
N LEU A 411 -17.95 -2.74 4.87
CA LEU A 411 -19.19 -2.60 4.09
C LEU A 411 -18.95 -2.04 2.69
N PHE A 412 -18.09 -1.02 2.56
CA PHE A 412 -17.94 -0.30 1.29
C PHE A 412 -16.92 -0.93 0.34
N LEU A 413 -15.83 -1.49 0.86
CA LEU A 413 -14.77 -2.00 0.00
C LEU A 413 -15.22 -3.17 -0.89
N PRO A 414 -15.98 -4.18 -0.41
CA PRO A 414 -16.46 -5.26 -1.27
C PRO A 414 -17.35 -4.77 -2.42
N ILE A 415 -18.16 -3.72 -2.19
CA ILE A 415 -19.01 -3.12 -3.22
C ILE A 415 -18.15 -2.49 -4.32
N PHE A 416 -17.08 -1.80 -3.92
CA PHE A 416 -16.13 -1.22 -4.86
C PHE A 416 -15.36 -2.31 -5.62
N GLU A 417 -14.84 -3.34 -4.92
CA GLU A 417 -14.12 -4.47 -5.52
C GLU A 417 -15.00 -5.20 -6.55
N GLU A 418 -16.27 -5.48 -6.24
CA GLU A 418 -17.21 -6.15 -7.15
C GLU A 418 -17.54 -5.26 -8.36
N ALA A 419 -17.81 -3.97 -8.16
CA ALA A 419 -18.12 -3.08 -9.28
C ALA A 419 -16.93 -2.91 -10.24
N TYR A 420 -15.71 -2.81 -9.71
CA TYR A 420 -14.50 -2.53 -10.49
C TYR A 420 -13.83 -3.79 -11.08
N GLN A 421 -13.83 -4.92 -10.35
CA GLN A 421 -13.15 -6.16 -10.78
C GLN A 421 -14.09 -7.34 -11.04
N GLY A 422 -15.28 -7.37 -10.43
CA GLY A 422 -16.23 -8.48 -10.54
C GLY A 422 -16.51 -8.93 -11.98
N PRO A 423 -16.75 -8.02 -12.95
CA PRO A 423 -16.93 -8.41 -14.35
C PRO A 423 -15.72 -9.13 -14.94
N LEU A 424 -14.51 -8.68 -14.60
CA LEU A 424 -13.28 -9.26 -15.10
C LEU A 424 -13.05 -10.65 -14.51
N THR A 425 -13.27 -10.82 -13.21
CA THR A 425 -13.06 -12.10 -12.53
C THR A 425 -14.10 -13.13 -12.99
N ARG A 426 -15.37 -12.74 -13.17
CA ARG A 426 -16.42 -13.61 -13.73
C ARG A 426 -16.10 -14.02 -15.16
N PHE A 427 -15.77 -13.06 -16.03
CA PHE A 427 -15.41 -13.34 -17.42
C PHE A 427 -14.22 -14.31 -17.52
N VAL A 428 -13.14 -14.04 -16.79
CA VAL A 428 -11.95 -14.92 -16.81
C VAL A 428 -12.29 -16.29 -16.20
N GLY A 429 -13.11 -16.33 -15.15
CA GLY A 429 -13.58 -17.57 -14.53
C GLY A 429 -14.36 -18.47 -15.48
N GLU A 430 -15.25 -17.91 -16.30
CA GLU A 430 -16.02 -18.65 -17.33
C GLU A 430 -15.14 -19.24 -18.44
N MET A 431 -13.96 -18.66 -18.66
CA MET A 431 -13.03 -19.09 -19.71
C MET A 431 -11.95 -20.04 -19.19
N LYS A 432 -11.85 -20.24 -17.87
CA LYS A 432 -10.81 -21.02 -17.21
C LYS A 432 -10.68 -22.45 -17.72
N ASP A 433 -11.81 -23.12 -17.97
CA ASP A 433 -11.85 -24.52 -18.42
C ASP A 433 -11.98 -24.64 -19.96
N LYS A 434 -12.06 -23.52 -20.67
CA LYS A 434 -12.15 -23.50 -22.13
C LYS A 434 -10.76 -23.49 -22.73
N ASN A 435 -10.55 -24.30 -23.78
CA ASN A 435 -9.29 -24.33 -24.53
C ASN A 435 -9.14 -23.07 -25.41
N CYS A 436 -8.85 -21.93 -24.78
CA CYS A 436 -8.82 -20.62 -25.42
C CYS A 436 -7.70 -19.73 -24.87
N TYR A 437 -7.45 -18.62 -25.55
CA TYR A 437 -6.54 -17.57 -25.10
C TYR A 437 -7.31 -16.44 -24.42
N ILE A 438 -6.82 -15.93 -23.30
CA ILE A 438 -7.45 -14.82 -22.56
C ILE A 438 -6.47 -13.66 -22.46
N ILE A 439 -6.86 -12.47 -22.90
CA ILE A 439 -5.95 -11.32 -23.01
C ILE A 439 -6.57 -10.05 -22.47
N ALA A 440 -5.80 -9.34 -21.66
CA ALA A 440 -6.11 -7.99 -21.21
C ALA A 440 -5.51 -6.95 -22.17
N ARG A 441 -6.28 -5.96 -22.61
CA ARG A 441 -5.75 -4.75 -23.28
C ARG A 441 -5.64 -3.56 -22.32
N GLU A 442 -5.47 -3.88 -21.03
CA GLU A 442 -5.36 -2.92 -19.93
C GLU A 442 -3.97 -2.89 -19.32
N LYS A 443 -3.73 -1.92 -18.45
CA LYS A 443 -2.45 -1.77 -17.76
C LYS A 443 -2.18 -2.90 -16.75
N ASP A 444 -3.24 -3.51 -16.22
CA ASP A 444 -3.17 -4.69 -15.34
C ASP A 444 -3.49 -5.94 -16.16
N GLU A 445 -2.45 -6.68 -16.53
CA GLU A 445 -2.48 -7.83 -17.45
C GLU A 445 -2.45 -9.16 -16.70
N THR A 446 -2.51 -9.09 -15.38
CA THR A 446 -2.23 -10.21 -14.46
C THR A 446 -3.47 -11.03 -14.13
N LEU A 447 -4.66 -10.45 -14.40
CA LEU A 447 -5.96 -11.05 -14.09
C LEU A 447 -6.24 -12.36 -14.84
N PRO A 448 -5.95 -12.48 -16.16
CA PRO A 448 -6.05 -13.75 -16.88
C PRO A 448 -5.20 -14.85 -16.26
N TYR A 449 -3.95 -14.53 -15.87
CA TYR A 449 -3.03 -15.52 -15.33
C TYR A 449 -3.46 -16.02 -13.95
N PHE A 450 -3.86 -15.10 -13.06
CA PHE A 450 -4.24 -15.45 -11.70
C PHE A 450 -5.60 -16.12 -11.60
N TYR A 451 -6.66 -15.51 -12.13
CA TYR A 451 -8.02 -16.07 -12.02
C TYR A 451 -8.30 -17.15 -13.06
N GLY A 452 -7.68 -17.05 -14.24
CA GLY A 452 -7.84 -18.03 -15.31
C GLY A 452 -6.92 -19.24 -15.15
N ASN A 453 -6.05 -19.26 -14.14
CA ASN A 453 -5.05 -20.31 -13.93
C ASN A 453 -4.25 -20.63 -15.21
N VAL A 454 -3.97 -19.62 -16.03
CA VAL A 454 -3.30 -19.83 -17.31
C VAL A 454 -1.93 -20.45 -17.06
N MET A 455 -1.65 -21.53 -17.78
CA MET A 455 -0.37 -22.23 -17.82
C MET A 455 0.40 -21.80 -19.09
N PRO A 456 1.71 -22.06 -19.19
CA PRO A 456 2.47 -21.74 -20.40
C PRO A 456 1.83 -22.42 -21.62
N TYR A 457 1.49 -21.63 -22.63
CA TYR A 457 0.89 -22.15 -23.86
C TYR A 457 1.89 -23.00 -24.65
N GLU A 458 1.42 -24.12 -25.20
CA GLU A 458 2.23 -25.02 -26.03
C GLU A 458 2.76 -24.33 -27.29
N ASN A 459 1.94 -23.45 -27.90
CA ASN A 459 2.34 -22.70 -29.08
C ASN A 459 3.32 -21.57 -28.72
N PRO A 460 4.58 -21.60 -29.21
CA PRO A 460 5.57 -20.58 -28.87
C PRO A 460 5.22 -19.17 -29.38
N ARG A 461 4.33 -19.05 -30.38
CA ARG A 461 3.83 -17.76 -30.90
C ARG A 461 2.80 -17.10 -29.97
N ALA A 462 2.18 -17.88 -29.08
CA ALA A 462 1.23 -17.43 -28.04
C ALA A 462 1.92 -16.68 -26.87
N LYS A 463 2.98 -15.94 -27.18
CA LYS A 463 3.67 -15.01 -26.28
C LYS A 463 3.52 -13.55 -26.73
N SER A 464 3.22 -13.32 -28.01
CA SER A 464 3.08 -11.97 -28.56
C SER A 464 1.62 -11.53 -28.61
N LYS A 465 1.33 -10.37 -28.01
CA LYS A 465 0.02 -9.72 -28.12
C LYS A 465 -0.36 -9.36 -29.55
N GLU A 466 0.63 -9.02 -30.38
CA GLU A 466 0.37 -8.70 -31.78
C GLU A 466 -0.09 -9.94 -32.54
N TRP A 467 0.45 -11.11 -32.21
CA TRP A 467 0.02 -12.37 -32.81
C TRP A 467 -1.42 -12.71 -32.42
N PHE A 468 -1.79 -12.53 -31.15
CA PHE A 468 -3.17 -12.76 -30.73
C PHE A 468 -4.22 -11.82 -31.38
N LEU A 469 -3.82 -10.61 -31.76
CA LEU A 469 -4.73 -9.62 -32.35
C LEU A 469 -4.72 -9.62 -33.88
N PHE A 470 -3.55 -9.79 -34.50
CA PHE A 470 -3.38 -9.64 -35.95
C PHE A 470 -2.81 -10.88 -36.62
N GLY A 471 -2.24 -11.81 -35.85
CA GLY A 471 -1.70 -13.06 -36.36
C GLY A 471 -2.77 -14.10 -36.63
N ASP A 472 -2.35 -15.17 -37.29
CA ASP A 472 -3.16 -16.36 -37.52
C ASP A 472 -3.24 -17.19 -36.23
N ILE A 473 -4.37 -17.08 -35.55
CA ILE A 473 -4.65 -17.76 -34.28
C ILE A 473 -5.17 -19.19 -34.55
N ASP A 474 -4.68 -20.12 -33.76
CA ASP A 474 -5.03 -21.55 -33.74
C ASP A 474 -6.13 -21.89 -32.72
N LYS A 475 -6.43 -20.97 -31.79
CA LYS A 475 -7.53 -21.08 -30.82
C LYS A 475 -8.24 -19.76 -30.65
N ASP A 476 -9.50 -19.82 -30.22
CA ASP A 476 -10.29 -18.63 -29.93
C ASP A 476 -9.60 -17.72 -28.91
N VAL A 477 -9.62 -16.41 -29.19
CA VAL A 477 -9.06 -15.40 -28.30
C VAL A 477 -10.20 -14.59 -27.69
N TYR A 478 -10.28 -14.61 -26.36
CA TYR A 478 -11.14 -13.78 -25.56
C TYR A 478 -10.34 -12.60 -25.03
N LEU A 479 -10.85 -11.38 -25.26
CA LEU A 479 -10.20 -10.18 -24.78
C LEU A 479 -11.15 -9.26 -24.05
N TYR A 480 -10.64 -8.54 -23.07
CA TYR A 480 -11.37 -7.48 -22.39
C TYR A 480 -10.60 -6.16 -22.42
N ILE A 481 -11.34 -5.06 -22.48
CA ILE A 481 -10.80 -3.70 -22.53
C ILE A 481 -11.76 -2.73 -21.86
N ARG A 482 -11.24 -1.67 -21.25
CA ARG A 482 -12.08 -0.57 -20.78
C ARG A 482 -12.65 0.21 -21.95
N LYS A 483 -13.88 0.71 -21.78
CA LYS A 483 -14.61 1.48 -22.79
C LYS A 483 -13.84 2.73 -23.25
N ASP A 484 -13.17 3.43 -22.33
CA ASP A 484 -12.32 4.59 -22.64
C ASP A 484 -11.04 4.26 -23.41
N HIS A 485 -10.65 2.98 -23.44
CA HIS A 485 -9.50 2.49 -24.20
C HIS A 485 -9.87 1.78 -25.51
N LYS A 486 -11.15 1.80 -25.93
CA LYS A 486 -11.64 1.13 -27.16
C LYS A 486 -10.83 1.44 -28.42
N TYR A 487 -10.16 2.59 -28.49
CA TYR A 487 -9.28 2.94 -29.61
C TYR A 487 -8.09 1.96 -29.81
N ARG A 488 -7.66 1.23 -28.77
CA ARG A 488 -6.49 0.33 -28.80
C ARG A 488 -6.70 -0.98 -29.54
N ILE A 489 -7.94 -1.28 -29.91
CA ILE A 489 -8.35 -2.48 -30.67
C ILE A 489 -8.87 -2.12 -32.07
N ARG A 490 -8.75 -0.85 -32.49
CA ARG A 490 -9.11 -0.44 -33.86
C ARG A 490 -8.22 -1.16 -34.87
N GLY A 491 -8.83 -1.76 -35.89
CA GLY A 491 -8.15 -2.48 -36.96
C GLY A 491 -7.94 -3.97 -36.73
N VAL A 492 -8.33 -4.51 -35.57
CA VAL A 492 -8.37 -5.95 -35.31
C VAL A 492 -9.50 -6.56 -36.14
N ARG A 493 -9.19 -7.57 -36.96
CA ARG A 493 -10.18 -8.28 -37.79
C ARG A 493 -10.85 -9.38 -36.98
N ASP A 494 -12.10 -9.69 -37.35
CA ASP A 494 -12.87 -10.82 -36.82
C ASP A 494 -13.10 -10.76 -35.30
N LEU A 495 -13.28 -9.54 -34.80
CA LEU A 495 -13.51 -9.28 -33.39
C LEU A 495 -14.99 -9.01 -33.15
N GLU A 496 -15.66 -9.93 -32.47
CA GLU A 496 -17.08 -9.84 -32.13
C GLU A 496 -17.24 -9.41 -30.67
N LEU A 497 -18.09 -8.41 -30.43
CA LEU A 497 -18.44 -8.01 -29.06
C LEU A 497 -19.41 -9.04 -28.48
N ILE A 498 -19.00 -9.69 -27.38
CA ILE A 498 -19.81 -10.70 -26.70
C ILE A 498 -20.71 -10.04 -25.66
N HIS A 499 -20.10 -9.18 -24.84
CA HIS A 499 -20.73 -8.64 -23.64
C HIS A 499 -20.11 -7.31 -23.23
N GLU A 500 -20.88 -6.50 -22.50
CA GLU A 500 -20.46 -5.23 -21.91
C GLU A 500 -20.98 -5.18 -20.47
N GLU A 501 -20.09 -4.89 -19.52
CA GLU A 501 -20.41 -4.86 -18.09
C GLU A 501 -19.53 -3.86 -17.33
N ASN A 502 -20.16 -2.99 -16.52
CA ASN A 502 -19.53 -1.99 -15.64
C ASN A 502 -18.39 -1.14 -16.28
N GLY A 503 -18.51 -0.78 -17.55
CA GLY A 503 -17.47 -0.01 -18.27
C GLY A 503 -16.43 -0.86 -18.99
N TYR A 504 -16.50 -2.20 -18.91
CA TYR A 504 -15.65 -3.11 -19.66
C TYR A 504 -16.38 -3.69 -20.87
N LEU A 505 -15.63 -3.83 -21.96
CA LEU A 505 -16.05 -4.45 -23.21
C LEU A 505 -15.34 -5.79 -23.36
N PHE A 506 -16.10 -6.85 -23.59
CA PHE A 506 -15.63 -8.22 -23.76
C PHE A 506 -15.83 -8.68 -25.20
N TYR A 507 -14.76 -9.14 -25.82
CA TYR A 507 -14.74 -9.53 -27.22
C TYR A 507 -14.24 -10.96 -27.41
N LYS A 508 -14.71 -11.60 -28.48
CA LYS A 508 -14.23 -12.88 -28.99
C LYS A 508 -13.61 -12.67 -30.36
N ARG A 509 -12.47 -13.29 -30.61
CA ARG A 509 -11.88 -13.43 -31.94
C ARG A 509 -11.80 -14.92 -32.28
N THR A 510 -12.52 -15.31 -33.33
CA THR A 510 -12.67 -16.73 -33.71
C THR A 510 -11.47 -17.22 -34.50
N ALA A 511 -10.96 -18.41 -34.15
CA ALA A 511 -9.85 -19.06 -34.87
C ALA A 511 -10.22 -19.39 -36.33
N LYS A 512 -9.22 -19.52 -37.21
CA LYS A 512 -9.46 -19.83 -38.63
C LYS A 512 -9.99 -21.25 -38.86
N SER A 513 -9.53 -22.24 -38.07
CA SER A 513 -9.99 -23.64 -38.17
C SER A 513 -11.51 -23.77 -37.97
N ASP A 514 -12.08 -22.97 -37.08
CA ASP A 514 -13.50 -23.05 -36.73
C ASP A 514 -14.39 -22.33 -37.74
N ARG A 515 -13.80 -21.47 -38.61
CA ARG A 515 -14.53 -20.80 -39.69
C ARG A 515 -14.79 -21.72 -40.88
N GLU A 516 -13.86 -22.62 -41.18
CA GLU A 516 -14.02 -23.58 -42.28
C GLU A 516 -15.17 -24.55 -41.95
N ILE A 517 -15.30 -24.95 -40.68
CA ILE A 517 -16.41 -25.78 -40.19
C ILE A 517 -17.75 -25.02 -40.22
N SER A 518 -17.78 -23.77 -39.76
CA SER A 518 -19.03 -22.98 -39.75
C SER A 518 -19.51 -22.51 -41.14
N GLN A 519 -18.64 -22.55 -42.15
CA GLN A 519 -18.99 -22.24 -43.53
C GLN A 519 -19.45 -23.48 -44.32
N GLU A 520 -19.09 -24.69 -43.88
CA GLU A 520 -19.63 -25.95 -44.43
C GLU A 520 -21.01 -26.31 -43.85
N GLU A 521 -21.38 -25.79 -42.67
CA GLU A 521 -22.70 -26.00 -42.05
C GLU A 521 -23.79 -24.96 -42.42
N LYS A 522 -23.46 -23.97 -43.27
CA LYS A 522 -24.41 -22.99 -43.82
C LYS A 522 -24.57 -23.19 -45.33
#